data_AF-T0ZA97-F1
#
_entry.id   AF-T0ZA97-F1
#
_cell.length_a   1.000
_cell.length_b   1.000
_cell.length_c   1.000
_cell.angle_alpha   90.00
_cell.angle_beta   90.00
_cell.angle_gamma   90.00
#
_symmetry.space_group_name_H-M   'P 1'
#
loop_
_entity.id
_entity.type
_entity.pdbx_description
1 polymer ?
#
loop_
_entity_poly.entity_id
_entity_poly.type
_entity_poly.pdbx_seq_one_letter_code
_entity_poly.pdbx_strand_id
1 'polypeptide(L)' 'VHIVDSDAVDGGPIVLQAAVAVADDDTPASLLQRIHEQEWRILPQAVALLASDGILVEGRRVRRRPC' A
#
# COMPACT_ATOMS: atom_id res chain seq x y z
N VAL A 1 -1.11 1.01 -0.40
CA VAL A 1 -1.19 0.98 -1.88
C VAL A 1 -2.43 0.22 -2.28
N HIS A 2 -3.28 0.81 -3.11
CA HIS A 2 -4.53 0.22 -3.59
C HIS A 2 -4.62 0.36 -5.12
N ILE A 3 -5.54 -0.38 -5.73
CA ILE A 3 -5.92 -0.18 -7.14
C ILE A 3 -6.97 0.92 -7.19
N VAL A 4 -6.75 1.95 -8.02
CA VAL A 4 -7.70 3.05 -8.17
C VAL A 4 -9.00 2.54 -8.80
N ASP A 5 -10.13 2.90 -8.20
CA ASP A 5 -11.46 2.68 -8.76
C ASP A 5 -12.26 3.99 -8.86
N SER A 6 -13.46 3.93 -9.42
CA SER A 6 -14.34 5.08 -9.62
C SER A 6 -15.18 5.44 -8.40
N ASP A 7 -15.21 4.59 -7.37
CA ASP A 7 -16.19 4.67 -6.30
C ASP A 7 -15.74 5.63 -5.19
N ALA A 8 -14.42 5.81 -5.02
CA ALA A 8 -13.87 6.71 -4.01
C ALA A 8 -12.48 7.27 -4.36
N VAL A 9 -12.24 8.53 -3.95
CA VAL A 9 -10.89 9.13 -3.95
C VAL A 9 -10.06 8.47 -2.85
N ASP A 10 -8.80 8.15 -3.16
CA ASP A 10 -7.87 7.39 -2.30
C ASP A 10 -8.46 6.06 -1.78
N GLY A 11 -9.38 5.49 -2.57
CA GLY A 11 -10.08 4.25 -2.28
C GLY A 11 -9.78 3.18 -3.32
N GLY A 12 -9.98 1.93 -2.92
CA GLY A 12 -9.72 0.82 -3.82
C GLY A 12 -9.50 -0.51 -3.09
N PRO A 13 -9.49 -1.63 -3.83
CA PRO A 13 -8.96 -2.89 -3.33
C PRO A 13 -7.50 -2.72 -2.89
N ILE A 14 -7.22 -3.04 -1.63
CA ILE A 14 -5.90 -2.88 -1.02
C ILE A 14 -4.94 -3.96 -1.52
N VAL A 15 -3.78 -3.55 -2.03
CA VAL A 15 -2.70 -4.47 -2.48
C VAL A 15 -1.71 -4.73 -1.34
N LEU A 16 -1.16 -3.66 -0.75
CA LEU A 16 -0.21 -3.72 0.37
C LEU A 16 -0.46 -2.58 1.36
N GLN A 17 -0.21 -2.85 2.63
CA GLN A 17 -0.20 -1.88 3.72
C GLN A 17 1.08 -2.04 4.53
N ALA A 18 1.53 -0.94 5.12
CA ALA A 18 2.58 -0.91 6.12
C ALA A 18 2.10 -0.04 7.28
N ALA A 19 2.64 -0.28 8.46
CA ALA A 19 2.35 0.48 9.65
C ALA A 19 3.64 1.11 10.17
N VAL A 20 3.52 2.29 10.78
CA VAL A 20 4.60 2.98 11.48
C VAL A 20 4.15 3.16 12.92
N ALA A 21 5.01 2.78 13.87
CA ALA A 21 4.76 3.04 15.28
C ALA A 21 4.91 4.54 15.56
N VAL A 22 3.93 5.15 16.20
CA VAL A 22 4.01 6.53 16.68
C VAL A 22 4.77 6.53 18.01
N ALA A 23 5.81 7.35 18.11
CA ALA A 23 6.60 7.53 19.32
C ALA A 23 6.15 8.78 20.08
N ASP A 24 6.37 8.81 21.40
CA ASP A 24 5.93 9.92 22.26
C ASP A 24 6.58 11.27 21.88
N ASP A 25 7.77 11.22 21.26
CA ASP A 25 8.56 12.39 20.84
C ASP A 25 8.41 12.72 19.34
N ASP A 26 7.48 12.08 18.63
CA ASP A 26 7.25 12.39 17.23
C ASP A 26 6.80 13.85 17.03
N THR A 27 7.39 14.47 16.02
CA THR A 27 6.84 15.66 15.39
C THR A 27 6.06 15.24 14.14
N PRO A 28 5.14 16.07 13.62
CA PRO A 28 4.51 15.81 12.33
C PRO A 28 5.52 15.55 11.20
N ALA A 29 6.66 16.24 11.22
CA ALA A 29 7.72 16.07 10.23
C ALA A 29 8.45 14.72 10.37
N SER A 30 8.83 14.31 11.58
CA SER A 30 9.52 13.03 11.81
C SER A 30 8.62 11.83 11.53
N LEU A 31 7.33 11.93 11.92
CA LEU A 31 6.35 10.89 11.63
C LEU A 31 6.09 10.79 10.12
N LEU A 32 5.90 11.92 9.43
CA LEU A 32 5.70 11.94 7.98
C LEU A 32 6.89 11.32 7.23
N GLN A 33 8.12 11.62 7.64
CA GLN A 33 9.31 11.03 7.05
C GLN A 33 9.31 9.49 7.16
N ARG A 34 8.96 8.95 8.33
CA ARG A 34 8.88 7.49 8.54
C ARG A 34 7.71 6.86 7.77
N ILE A 35 6.61 7.59 7.59
CA ILE A 35 5.50 7.17 6.71
C ILE A 35 6.00 7.09 5.26
N HIS A 36 6.67 8.13 4.75
CA HIS A 36 7.21 8.14 3.39
C HIS A 36 8.22 7.01 3.14
N GLU A 37 9.06 6.68 4.11
CA GLU A 37 9.94 5.51 4.01
C GLU A 37 9.17 4.20 3.80
N GLN A 38 8.03 4.03 4.46
CA GLN A 38 7.17 2.87 4.21
C GLN A 38 6.51 2.94 2.83
N GLU A 39 6.04 4.10 2.39
CA GLU A 39 5.46 4.29 1.06
C GLU A 39 6.46 3.93 -0.05
N TRP A 40 7.70 4.44 0.04
CA TRP A 40 8.79 4.12 -0.89
C TRP A 40 9.15 2.65 -0.89
N ARG A 41 8.96 1.95 0.24
CA ARG A 41 9.17 0.51 0.32
C ARG A 41 8.04 -0.28 -0.35
N ILE A 42 6.78 0.04 -0.05
CA ILE A 42 5.64 -0.81 -0.45
C ILE A 42 5.12 -0.49 -1.85
N LEU A 43 5.28 0.74 -2.35
CA LEU A 43 4.81 1.11 -3.69
C LEU A 43 5.51 0.32 -4.79
N PRO A 44 6.86 0.23 -4.85
CA PRO A 44 7.54 -0.58 -5.87
C PRO A 44 7.20 -2.06 -5.77
N GLN A 45 6.99 -2.59 -4.54
CA GLN A 45 6.61 -3.99 -4.35
C GLN A 45 5.21 -4.28 -4.89
N ALA A 46 4.25 -3.40 -4.65
CA ALA A 46 2.90 -3.52 -5.20
C ALA A 46 2.92 -3.47 -6.73
N VAL A 47 3.71 -2.56 -7.32
CA VAL A 47 3.91 -2.47 -8.77
C VAL A 47 4.53 -3.76 -9.32
N ALA A 48 5.56 -4.30 -8.67
CA ALA A 48 6.19 -5.55 -9.09
C ALA A 48 5.21 -6.73 -9.06
N LEU A 49 4.35 -6.81 -8.05
CA LEU A 49 3.31 -7.84 -7.96
C LEU A 49 2.29 -7.71 -9.09
N LEU A 50 1.91 -6.49 -9.46
CA LEU A 50 1.01 -6.27 -10.58
C LEU A 50 1.68 -6.62 -11.92
N ALA A 51 2.91 -6.17 -12.13
CA ALA A 51 3.66 -6.37 -13.37
C ALA A 51 4.04 -7.84 -13.64
N SER A 52 4.12 -8.65 -12.58
CA SER A 52 4.40 -10.09 -12.66
C SER A 52 3.15 -10.96 -12.62
N ASP A 53 1.96 -10.38 -12.79
CA ASP A 53 0.69 -11.12 -12.69
C ASP A 53 0.49 -11.86 -11.34
N GLY A 54 1.18 -11.41 -10.28
CA GLY A 54 1.24 -12.05 -8.97
C GLY A 54 0.03 -11.75 -8.06
N ILE A 55 -0.93 -10.94 -8.53
CA ILE A 55 -2.15 -10.60 -7.81
C ILE A 55 -3.39 -10.80 -8.67
N LEU A 56 -4.51 -11.07 -8.01
CA LEU A 56 -5.85 -11.12 -8.60
C LEU A 56 -6.77 -10.18 -7.82
N VAL A 57 -7.48 -9.29 -8.52
CA VAL A 57 -8.47 -8.41 -7.91
C VAL A 57 -9.85 -9.06 -8.01
N GLU A 58 -10.47 -9.34 -6.86
CA GLU A 58 -11.79 -9.97 -6.73
C GLU A 58 -12.74 -9.04 -5.98
N GLY A 59 -13.54 -8.28 -6.73
CA GLY A 59 -14.38 -7.22 -6.16
C GLY A 59 -13.53 -6.22 -5.37
N ARG A 60 -13.80 -6.08 -4.07
CA ARG A 60 -13.11 -5.16 -3.15
C ARG A 60 -11.83 -5.71 -2.52
N ARG A 61 -11.39 -6.93 -2.88
CA ARG A 61 -10.21 -7.59 -2.28
C ARG A 61 -9.16 -7.94 -3.32
N VAL A 62 -7.89 -7.92 -2.90
CA VAL A 62 -6.77 -8.42 -3.70
C VAL A 62 -6.28 -9.73 -3.09
N ARG A 63 -6.11 -10.76 -3.92
CA ARG A 63 -5.53 -12.05 -3.57
C ARG A 63 -4.13 -12.17 -4.19
N ARG A 64 -3.23 -12.88 -3.51
CA ARG A 64 -1.98 -13.34 -4.11
C ARG A 64 -2.28 -14.52 -5.03
N ARG A 65 -1.75 -14.52 -6.25
CA ARG A 65 -1.76 -15.76 -7.05
C ARG A 65 -0.79 -16.77 -6.42
N PRO A 66 -1.16 -18.05 -6.32
CA PRO A 66 -0.21 -19.08 -5.95
C PRO A 66 0.89 -19.16 -7.01
N CYS A 67 2.12 -19.37 -6.55
CA CYS A 67 3.28 -19.58 -7.39
C CYS A 67 3.20 -20.92 -8.14
#